data_AF-A0A517XV19-F1
#
_entry.id   AF-A0A517XV19-F1
#
_cell.length_a   1.000
_cell.length_b   1.000
_cell.length_c   1.000
_cell.angle_alpha   90.00
_cell.angle_beta   90.00
_cell.angle_gamma   90.00
#
_symmetry.space_group_name_H-M   'P 1'
#
loop_
_entity.id
_entity.type
_entity.pdbx_description
1 polymer ?
#
loop_
_entity_poly.entity_id
_entity_poly.type
_entity_poly.pdbx_seq_one_letter_code
_entity_poly.pdbx_strand_id
1 'polypeptide(L)'
;MIVPVTRKPGDLARHLLFVTTPALWPAWPFLPVTRHRRGVIDLGLMFDARGACGLTGYSATVFACNLFALPPTLDQFLALPKEVFDAAEELIQVGWRVD
;
A
#
# COMPACT_ATOMS: atom_id res chain seq x y z
N MET A 1 -8.11 -1.25 26.03
CA MET A 1 -6.67 -1.00 26.22
C MET A 1 -6.00 -1.24 24.87
N ILE A 2 -5.52 -0.18 24.21
CA ILE A 2 -4.79 -0.28 22.93
C ILE A 2 -3.33 -0.53 23.33
N VAL A 3 -2.78 -1.69 22.99
CA VAL A 3 -1.33 -1.90 23.11
C VAL A 3 -0.71 -1.18 21.91
N PRO A 4 0.08 -0.11 22.10
CA PRO A 4 0.79 0.49 20.99
C PRO A 4 1.87 -0.51 20.58
N VAL A 5 1.82 -0.98 19.34
CA VAL A 5 2.96 -1.67 18.76
C VAL A 5 4.03 -0.61 18.55
N THR A 6 5.00 -0.53 19.47
CA THR A 6 6.19 0.30 19.31
C THR A 6 6.98 -0.25 18.13
N ARG A 7 6.91 0.43 16.98
CA ARG A 7 7.72 0.09 15.80
C ARG A 7 9.17 0.43 16.08
N LYS A 8 10.09 -0.45 15.70
CA LYS A 8 11.51 -0.09 15.73
C LYS A 8 11.73 1.06 14.74
N PRO A 9 12.51 2.10 15.07
CA PRO A 9 12.72 3.25 14.18
C PRO A 9 13.16 2.87 12.75
N GLY A 10 13.95 1.79 12.60
CA GLY A 10 14.39 1.29 11.29
C GLY A 10 13.25 0.74 10.41
N ASP A 11 12.17 0.22 10.99
CA ASP A 11 11.04 -0.31 10.22
C ASP A 11 10.24 0.82 9.57
N LEU A 12 10.04 1.94 10.28
CA LEU A 12 9.33 3.11 9.75
C LEU A 12 10.03 3.69 8.52
N ALA A 13 11.35 3.93 8.62
CA ALA A 13 12.13 4.50 7.52
C ALA A 13 12.10 3.58 6.28
N ARG A 14 12.23 2.26 6.48
CA ARG A 14 12.13 1.28 5.40
C ARG A 14 10.76 1.34 4.73
N HIS A 15 9.68 1.28 5.50
CA HIS A 15 8.34 1.28 4.91
C HIS A 15 8.08 2.56 4.14
N LEU A 16 8.42 3.73 4.72
CA LEU A 16 8.25 5.03 4.06
C LEU A 16 9.01 5.08 2.74
N LEU A 17 10.28 4.64 2.73
CA LEU A 17 11.11 4.58 1.52
C LEU A 17 10.42 3.81 0.39
N PHE A 18 9.87 2.63 0.68
CA PHE A 18 9.17 1.85 -0.34
C PHE A 18 7.89 2.55 -0.79
N VAL A 19 7.02 2.99 0.12
CA VAL A 19 5.71 3.56 -0.29
C VAL A 19 5.85 4.89 -1.04
N THR A 20 6.97 5.62 -0.90
CA THR A 20 7.23 6.87 -1.65
C THR A 20 8.09 6.68 -2.90
N THR A 21 8.67 5.49 -3.13
CA THR A 21 9.68 5.30 -4.19
C THR A 21 9.35 4.08 -5.08
N PRO A 22 8.45 4.24 -6.07
CA PRO A 22 8.05 3.17 -6.98
C PRO A 22 9.18 2.43 -7.70
N ALA A 23 10.29 3.12 -7.99
CA ALA A 23 11.46 2.52 -8.62
C ALA A 23 12.12 1.41 -7.78
N LEU A 24 11.79 1.31 -6.48
CA LEU A 24 12.29 0.27 -5.58
C LEU A 24 11.34 -0.93 -5.46
N TRP A 25 10.17 -0.92 -6.12
CA TRP A 25 9.16 -1.95 -5.93
C TRP A 25 9.55 -3.25 -6.63
N PRO A 26 9.69 -4.38 -5.91
CA PRO A 26 10.11 -5.65 -6.51
C PRO A 26 9.11 -6.19 -7.54
N ALA A 27 7.83 -5.86 -7.39
CA ALA A 27 6.74 -6.31 -8.23
C ALA A 27 6.10 -5.16 -9.02
N TRP A 28 6.91 -4.17 -9.43
CA TRP A 28 6.43 -3.03 -10.22
C TRP A 28 5.52 -3.53 -11.38
N PRO A 29 4.31 -2.94 -11.56
CA PRO A 29 3.86 -1.66 -11.03
C PRO A 29 3.13 -1.72 -9.67
N PHE A 30 3.24 -2.82 -8.92
CA PHE A 30 2.54 -3.02 -7.66
C PHE A 30 3.50 -3.10 -6.46
N LEU A 31 3.07 -2.56 -5.33
CA LEU A 31 3.68 -2.77 -4.02
C LEU A 31 2.67 -3.45 -3.09
N PRO A 32 2.88 -4.74 -2.75
CA PRO A 32 2.11 -5.39 -1.72
C PRO A 32 2.29 -4.73 -0.35
N VAL A 33 1.18 -4.54 0.34
CA VAL A 33 1.14 -4.04 1.72
C VAL A 33 0.18 -4.88 2.56
N THR A 34 0.50 -5.01 3.84
CA THR A 34 -0.31 -5.74 4.81
C THR A 34 -0.66 -4.84 5.99
N ARG A 35 -1.79 -5.13 6.64
CA ARG A 35 -2.17 -4.47 7.90
C ARG A 35 -2.82 -5.47 8.84
N HIS A 36 -2.19 -5.66 10.00
CA HIS A 36 -2.70 -6.56 11.04
C HIS A 36 -3.76 -5.87 11.91
N ARG A 37 -4.93 -6.49 12.07
CA ARG A 37 -6.04 -6.01 12.91
C ARG A 37 -6.68 -7.17 13.67
N ARG A 38 -6.64 -7.15 15.01
CA ARG A 38 -7.38 -8.09 15.89
C ARG A 38 -7.41 -9.56 15.40
N GLY A 39 -6.26 -10.10 15.00
CA GLY A 39 -6.13 -11.49 14.53
C GLY A 39 -6.44 -11.73 13.04
N VAL A 40 -6.75 -10.67 12.29
CA VAL A 40 -6.94 -10.67 10.83
C VAL A 40 -5.81 -9.89 10.17
N ILE A 41 -5.44 -10.29 8.95
CA ILE A 41 -4.50 -9.57 8.10
C ILE A 41 -5.27 -9.03 6.89
N ASP A 42 -5.33 -7.70 6.78
CA ASP A 42 -5.79 -7.04 5.57
C ASP A 42 -4.66 -7.10 4.53
N LEU A 43 -5.00 -7.45 3.29
CA LEU A 43 -4.10 -7.39 2.14
C LEU A 43 -4.44 -6.18 1.29
N GLY A 44 -3.41 -5.50 0.81
CA GLY A 44 -3.55 -4.34 -0.06
C GLY A 44 -2.44 -4.27 -1.10
N LEU A 45 -2.72 -3.52 -2.16
CA LEU A 45 -1.75 -3.14 -3.18
C LEU A 45 -1.71 -1.63 -3.31
N MET A 46 -0.52 -1.04 -3.29
CA MET A 46 -0.30 0.25 -3.94
C MET A 46 0.01 0.02 -5.41
N PHE A 47 -0.35 0.98 -6.25
CA PHE A 47 -0.16 0.92 -7.70
C PHE A 47 0.48 2.21 -8.19
N ASP A 48 1.59 2.10 -8.93
CA ASP A 48 2.30 3.24 -9.52
C ASP A 48 1.56 3.70 -10.78
N ALA A 49 0.37 4.26 -10.59
CA ALA A 49 -0.51 4.67 -11.67
C ALA A 49 0.15 5.71 -12.59
N ARG A 50 1.02 6.56 -12.01
CA ARG A 50 1.77 7.57 -12.76
C ARG A 50 2.79 6.93 -13.68
N GLY A 51 3.63 6.03 -13.17
CA GLY A 51 4.64 5.35 -13.98
C GLY A 51 4.05 4.35 -14.97
N ALA A 52 2.99 3.63 -14.57
CA ALA A 52 2.41 2.56 -15.38
C ALA A 52 1.48 3.08 -16.50
N CYS A 53 0.71 4.15 -16.25
CA CYS A 53 -0.33 4.60 -17.18
C CYS A 53 -0.58 6.12 -17.19
N GLY A 54 0.30 6.92 -16.58
CA GLY A 54 0.20 8.38 -16.59
C GLY A 54 -0.92 8.96 -15.72
N LEU A 55 -1.60 8.15 -14.91
CA LEU A 55 -2.67 8.60 -14.03
C LEU A 55 -2.11 9.25 -12.75
N THR A 56 -2.80 10.28 -12.28
CA THR A 56 -2.47 11.00 -11.03
C THR A 56 -3.53 10.76 -9.96
N GLY A 57 -3.26 11.16 -8.72
CA GLY A 57 -4.22 11.03 -7.61
C GLY A 57 -4.20 9.68 -6.87
N TYR A 58 -3.25 8.79 -7.19
CA TYR A 58 -3.16 7.44 -6.61
C TYR A 58 -1.88 7.19 -5.78
N SER A 59 -1.07 8.24 -5.54
CA SER A 59 0.26 8.11 -4.92
C SER A 59 0.25 7.56 -3.49
N ALA A 60 -0.84 7.79 -2.75
CA ALA A 60 -1.05 7.26 -1.41
C ALA A 60 -2.41 6.52 -1.34
N THR A 61 -2.60 5.56 -2.25
CA THR A 61 -3.82 4.76 -2.34
C THR A 61 -3.50 3.28 -2.16
N VAL A 62 -4.27 2.60 -1.31
CA VAL A 62 -4.22 1.15 -1.11
C VAL A 62 -5.50 0.52 -1.64
N PHE A 63 -5.38 -0.31 -2.66
CA PHE A 63 -6.48 -1.11 -3.20
C PHE A 63 -6.58 -2.43 -2.43
N ALA A 64 -7.78 -2.80 -1.99
CA ALA A 64 -8.04 -4.06 -1.28
C ALA A 64 -7.95 -5.24 -2.26
N CYS A 65 -6.74 -5.76 -2.43
CA CYS A 65 -6.40 -6.83 -3.38
C CYS A 65 -5.11 -7.54 -2.94
N ASN A 66 -4.84 -8.69 -3.56
CA ASN A 66 -3.54 -9.36 -3.45
C ASN A 66 -2.94 -9.55 -4.84
N LEU A 67 -1.60 -9.62 -4.90
CA LEU A 67 -0.85 -9.68 -6.16
C LEU A 67 -1.19 -10.90 -7.03
N PHE A 68 -1.69 -11.98 -6.41
CA PHE A 68 -2.02 -13.24 -7.10
C PHE A 68 -3.47 -13.30 -7.59
N ALA A 69 -4.29 -12.29 -7.29
CA ALA A 69 -5.70 -12.22 -7.66
C ALA A 69 -6.06 -10.85 -8.27
N LEU A 70 -5.17 -10.35 -9.13
CA LEU A 70 -5.40 -9.09 -9.85
C LEU A 70 -6.59 -9.23 -10.83
N PRO A 71 -7.47 -8.22 -10.91
CA PRO A 71 -8.44 -8.13 -11.98
C PRO A 71 -7.74 -8.07 -13.36
N PRO A 72 -8.36 -8.60 -14.42
CA PRO A 72 -7.75 -8.68 -15.75
C PRO A 72 -7.58 -7.34 -16.46
N THR A 73 -8.23 -6.27 -15.99
CA THR A 73 -8.18 -4.95 -16.64
C THR A 73 -7.92 -3.83 -15.64
N LEU A 74 -7.32 -2.74 -16.14
CA LEU A 74 -7.05 -1.54 -15.35
C LEU A 74 -8.34 -0.95 -14.76
N ASP A 75 -9.42 -0.85 -15.54
CA ASP A 75 -10.69 -0.30 -15.06
C ASP A 75 -11.26 -1.12 -13.89
N GLN A 76 -11.18 -2.45 -13.97
CA GLN A 76 -11.62 -3.31 -12.88
C GLN A 76 -10.73 -3.18 -11.65
N PHE A 77 -9.41 -3.01 -11.84
CA PHE A 77 -8.49 -2.74 -10.74
C PHE A 77 -8.79 -1.40 -10.06
N LEU A 78 -8.96 -0.32 -10.83
CA LEU A 78 -9.24 1.01 -10.29
C LEU A 78 -10.61 1.09 -9.59
N ALA A 79 -11.55 0.23 -9.96
CA ALA A 79 -12.87 0.10 -9.34
C ALA A 79 -12.86 -0.69 -8.01
N LEU A 80 -11.75 -1.34 -7.64
CA LEU A 80 -11.65 -2.06 -6.37
C LEU A 80 -11.91 -1.13 -5.16
N PRO A 81 -12.42 -1.68 -4.04
CA PRO A 81 -12.42 -0.99 -2.77
C PRO A 81 -11.01 -0.49 -2.45
N LYS A 82 -10.89 0.77 -2.03
CA LYS A 82 -9.60 1.41 -1.80
C LYS A 82 -9.67 2.38 -0.64
N GLU A 83 -8.55 2.51 0.05
CA GLU A 83 -8.30 3.55 1.03
C GLU A 83 -7.39 4.60 0.39
N VAL A 84 -7.79 5.87 0.49
CA VAL A 84 -7.04 7.02 -0.02
C VAL A 84 -6.57 7.83 1.17
N PHE A 85 -5.29 8.18 1.15
CA PHE A 85 -4.63 8.98 2.18
C PHE A 85 -4.08 10.26 1.58
N ASP A 86 -3.92 11.28 2.40
CA ASP A 86 -3.33 12.55 1.95
C ASP A 86 -1.82 12.42 1.78
N ALA A 87 -1.19 11.55 2.57
CA ALA A 87 0.25 11.30 2.57
C ALA A 87 0.62 9.84 2.81
N ALA A 88 1.82 9.47 2.39
CA ALA A 88 2.36 8.12 2.60
C ALA A 88 2.56 7.81 4.10
N GLU A 89 2.89 8.83 4.89
CA GLU A 89 3.03 8.74 6.34
C GLU A 89 1.72 8.30 7.02
N GLU A 90 0.57 8.79 6.55
CA GLU A 90 -0.74 8.42 7.10
C GLU A 90 -1.07 6.95 6.87
N LEU A 91 -0.82 6.44 5.66
CA LEU A 91 -0.93 5.02 5.31
C LEU A 91 -0.15 4.16 6.32
N ILE A 92 1.08 4.57 6.62
CA ILE A 92 1.94 3.89 7.58
C ILE A 92 1.40 4.03 9.01
N GLN A 93 0.95 5.21 9.42
CA GLN A 93 0.35 5.45 10.75
C GLN A 93 -0.88 4.59 11.00
N VAL A 94 -1.77 4.41 10.01
CA VAL A 94 -2.98 3.59 10.15
C VAL A 94 -2.71 2.08 10.14
N GLY A 95 -1.45 1.68 9.95
CA GLY A 95 -1.03 0.30 10.16
C GLY A 95 -0.56 -0.46 8.94
N TRP A 96 -0.65 0.12 7.74
CA TRP A 96 -0.14 -0.53 6.53
C TRP A 96 1.39 -0.63 6.57
N ARG A 97 1.92 -1.73 6.05
CA ARG A 97 3.33 -2.09 6.08
C ARG A 97 3.72 -2.80 4.80
N VAL A 98 4.97 -2.61 4.40
CA VAL A 98 5.62 -3.40 3.35
C VAL A 98 6.24 -4.63 4.01
N ASP A 99 5.72 -5.82 3.72
CA ASP A 99 6.18 -7.12 4.23
C ASP A 99 6.39 -8.10 3.07
#